data_AF-A0A7C6UUG5-F1
#
_entry.id   AF-A0A7C6UUG5-F1
#
_cell.length_a   1.000
_cell.length_b   1.000
_cell.length_c   1.000
_cell.angle_alpha   90.00
_cell.angle_beta   90.00
_cell.angle_gamma   90.00
#
_symmetry.space_group_name_H-M   'P 1'
#
loop_
_entity.id
_entity.type
_entity.pdbx_description
1 polymer ?
#
loop_
_entity_poly.entity_id
_entity_poly.type
_entity_poly.pdbx_seq_one_letter_code
_entity_poly.pdbx_strand_id
1 'polypeptide(L)'
;MDRLRPEQIYFRVFPKVVLANELTEIAIEPLYDYYQIKDDEIYEVCIVPMEHRNPNENLLIPSAFQVDSVFDNVETKEIKPCDGKFIFQHLFFEEQEHIIYLRETSENKRLVGAFNVYSLRHDLFHRLPLKGDLHMHSNRSDGREPPAFVAASCRKIGLDFMALTDHGKYEPSIEAQRAFDFDKIDLKIFRGEEVHAPNNPVHIVNFGGNFSVNDLFRGDNYQNYLNEVEDISANLGCLKQGVDRYQYASCLWVFQKIRQARGLGIFCHPYWLITSGYSPSGPLTDYLFETQPFDALEVIGGYYKNQVDSNTLQVARYHEERAKGKKIPVVGVSDAHGCESGDLFGWYYTIVFSPTNELQDIIQSIKDGYSVAVENMRGESKRAYGPFRMVKFALFALRELYYEHDRFCEEEGQLMLEHLKNNEEAEDILESKKGRAIDSLKRLYGR
;
A
#
# COMPACT_ATOMS: atom_id res chain seq x y z
N MET A 1 -10.42 15.80 0.49
CA MET A 1 -10.13 15.19 1.80
C MET A 1 -11.35 14.38 2.19
N ASP A 2 -11.15 13.10 2.49
CA ASP A 2 -12.19 12.30 3.16
C ASP A 2 -12.57 13.01 4.46
N ARG A 3 -13.87 13.18 4.71
CA ARG A 3 -14.33 13.84 5.93
C ARG A 3 -14.08 12.90 7.11
N LEU A 4 -13.08 13.22 7.92
CA LEU A 4 -12.80 12.51 9.17
C LEU A 4 -14.01 12.54 10.09
N ARG A 5 -14.24 11.43 10.79
CA ARG A 5 -15.29 11.31 11.80
C ARG A 5 -14.87 12.05 13.07
N PRO A 6 -15.80 12.63 13.85
CA PRO A 6 -15.47 13.25 15.12
C PRO A 6 -14.64 12.35 16.05
N GLU A 7 -14.93 11.06 16.08
CA GLU A 7 -14.23 10.05 16.88
C GLU A 7 -12.74 9.92 16.51
N GLN A 8 -12.37 10.25 15.27
CA GLN A 8 -10.99 10.19 14.79
C GLN A 8 -10.20 11.48 15.08
N ILE A 9 -10.90 12.60 15.26
CA ILE A 9 -10.29 13.92 15.51
C ILE A 9 -10.18 14.19 17.01
N TYR A 10 -11.25 13.84 17.74
CA TYR A 10 -11.46 14.28 19.12
C TYR A 10 -11.25 13.18 20.15
N PHE A 11 -10.82 11.99 19.74
CA PHE A 11 -10.48 10.93 20.66
C PHE A 11 -9.18 10.26 20.21
N ARG A 12 -8.36 9.88 21.20
CA ARG A 12 -7.22 8.99 21.04
C ARG A 12 -7.63 7.61 21.53
N VAL A 13 -7.51 6.61 20.67
CA VAL A 13 -7.74 5.20 20.99
C VAL A 13 -6.40 4.50 20.92
N PHE A 14 -5.98 3.83 22.00
CA PHE A 14 -4.71 3.13 22.06
C PHE A 14 -4.83 1.80 22.81
N PRO A 15 -4.26 0.71 22.26
CA PRO A 15 -3.83 0.55 20.87
C PRO A 15 -5.02 0.48 19.89
N LYS A 16 -4.76 0.73 18.60
CA LYS A 16 -5.72 0.46 17.50
C LYS A 16 -5.48 -0.87 16.80
N VAL A 17 -4.29 -1.44 16.93
CA VAL A 17 -3.91 -2.74 16.38
C VAL A 17 -3.41 -3.63 17.51
N VAL A 18 -4.01 -4.81 17.66
CA VAL A 18 -3.76 -5.75 18.76
C VAL A 18 -3.50 -7.16 18.25
N LEU A 19 -2.94 -8.03 19.09
CA LEU A 19 -2.83 -9.45 18.76
C LEU A 19 -4.19 -10.15 18.88
N ALA A 20 -4.48 -11.01 17.91
CA ALA A 20 -5.65 -11.87 17.93
C ALA A 20 -5.52 -12.94 19.02
N ASN A 21 -6.64 -13.21 19.71
CA ASN A 21 -6.76 -14.17 20.80
C ASN A 21 -5.94 -13.83 22.06
N GLU A 22 -5.62 -12.55 22.25
CA GLU A 22 -4.96 -12.06 23.46
C GLU A 22 -5.84 -11.07 24.22
N LEU A 23 -5.69 -11.06 25.54
CA LEU A 23 -6.30 -10.05 26.40
C LEU A 23 -5.48 -8.76 26.27
N THR A 24 -6.10 -7.69 25.80
CA THR A 24 -5.43 -6.40 25.63
C THR A 24 -6.19 -5.30 26.35
N GLU A 25 -5.44 -4.41 27.00
CA GLU A 25 -5.99 -3.19 27.58
C GLU A 25 -6.13 -2.12 26.50
N ILE A 26 -7.31 -1.50 26.43
CA ILE A 26 -7.62 -0.37 25.56
C ILE A 26 -7.83 0.86 26.42
N ALA A 27 -7.26 1.98 25.99
CA ALA A 27 -7.51 3.31 26.52
C ALA A 27 -8.17 4.20 25.46
N ILE A 28 -9.24 4.88 25.84
CA ILE A 28 -9.91 5.90 25.02
C ILE A 28 -9.86 7.22 25.78
N GLU A 29 -9.20 8.21 25.18
CA GLU A 29 -8.96 9.53 25.74
C GLU A 29 -9.64 10.60 24.87
N PRO A 30 -10.65 11.30 25.37
CA PRO A 30 -11.17 12.50 24.71
C PRO A 30 -10.11 13.58 24.62
N LEU A 31 -10.09 14.31 23.51
CA LEU A 31 -9.17 15.40 23.24
C LEU A 31 -9.91 16.74 23.19
N TYR A 32 -9.20 17.83 23.49
CA TYR A 32 -9.67 19.21 23.32
C TYR A 32 -10.99 19.53 24.04
N ASP A 33 -11.25 18.87 25.17
CA ASP A 33 -12.51 18.97 25.92
C ASP A 33 -13.76 18.66 25.10
N TYR A 34 -13.63 17.92 23.99
CA TYR A 34 -14.74 17.58 23.10
C TYR A 34 -15.82 16.76 23.81
N TYR A 35 -15.39 15.88 24.71
CA TYR A 35 -16.26 15.14 25.61
C TYR A 35 -15.73 15.29 27.04
N GLN A 36 -16.57 15.80 27.94
CA GLN A 36 -16.26 15.94 29.36
C GLN A 36 -16.60 14.64 30.09
N ILE A 37 -15.56 13.95 30.54
CA ILE A 37 -15.71 12.74 31.35
C ILE A 37 -16.29 13.11 32.73
N LYS A 38 -17.20 12.28 33.21
CA LYS A 38 -17.76 12.36 34.56
C LYS A 38 -17.09 11.26 35.40
N ASP A 39 -16.04 11.60 36.14
CA ASP A 39 -15.18 10.62 36.83
C ASP A 39 -15.92 9.75 37.87
N ASP A 40 -17.00 10.28 38.47
CA ASP A 40 -17.80 9.57 39.46
C ASP A 40 -18.87 8.65 38.86
N GLU A 41 -19.08 8.70 37.54
CA GLU A 41 -20.12 7.95 36.83
C GLU A 41 -19.62 6.61 36.29
N ILE A 42 -20.58 5.71 36.05
CA ILE A 42 -20.35 4.43 35.38
C ILE A 42 -20.66 4.60 33.89
N TYR A 43 -19.89 3.90 33.07
CA TYR A 43 -20.09 3.84 31.62
C TYR A 43 -20.20 2.39 31.18
N GLU A 44 -20.89 2.16 30.08
CA GLU A 44 -21.00 0.85 29.46
C GLU A 44 -20.16 0.79 28.20
N VAL A 45 -19.34 -0.26 28.11
CA VAL A 45 -18.59 -0.63 26.91
C VAL A 45 -19.20 -1.89 26.32
N CYS A 46 -19.48 -1.84 25.03
CA CYS A 46 -19.91 -2.98 24.24
C CYS A 46 -18.96 -3.16 23.05
N ILE A 47 -18.44 -4.37 22.85
CA ILE A 47 -17.46 -4.65 21.80
C ILE A 47 -18.03 -5.67 20.82
N VAL A 48 -18.16 -5.27 19.56
CA VAL A 48 -18.75 -6.08 18.51
C VAL A 48 -17.67 -6.50 17.51
N PRO A 49 -17.32 -7.79 17.43
CA PRO A 49 -16.51 -8.31 16.34
C PRO A 49 -17.27 -8.15 15.02
N MET A 50 -16.67 -7.53 14.01
CA MET A 50 -17.36 -7.25 12.73
C MET A 50 -17.78 -8.52 11.98
N GLU A 51 -17.14 -9.67 12.25
CA GLU A 51 -17.56 -10.97 11.70
C GLU A 51 -18.46 -11.76 12.66
N HIS A 52 -18.89 -11.15 13.77
CA HIS A 52 -19.81 -11.72 14.76
C HIS A 52 -19.30 -13.01 15.39
N ARG A 53 -17.98 -13.25 15.36
CA ARG A 53 -17.34 -14.44 15.91
C ARG A 53 -17.07 -14.28 17.39
N ASN A 54 -17.44 -15.29 18.17
CA ASN A 54 -17.29 -15.32 19.63
C ASN A 54 -16.48 -16.55 20.06
N PRO A 55 -15.61 -16.47 21.08
CA PRO A 55 -14.92 -17.65 21.62
C PRO A 55 -15.89 -18.70 22.18
N ASN A 56 -17.10 -18.30 22.61
CA ASN A 56 -18.17 -19.23 22.96
C ASN A 56 -19.02 -19.53 21.72
N GLU A 57 -18.82 -20.71 21.13
CA GLU A 57 -19.53 -21.15 19.91
C GLU A 57 -21.06 -21.23 20.08
N ASN A 58 -21.56 -21.32 21.32
CA ASN A 58 -23.00 -21.36 21.59
C ASN A 58 -23.63 -19.96 21.68
N LEU A 59 -22.83 -18.90 21.68
CA LEU A 59 -23.29 -17.52 21.81
C LEU A 59 -23.33 -16.82 20.45
N LEU A 60 -24.54 -16.65 19.91
CA LEU A 60 -24.77 -15.94 18.66
C LEU A 60 -24.79 -14.42 18.92
N ILE A 61 -24.00 -13.67 18.15
CA ILE A 61 -24.13 -12.21 18.07
C ILE A 61 -25.06 -11.87 16.89
N PRO A 62 -26.31 -11.46 17.14
CA PRO A 62 -27.27 -11.21 16.07
C PRO A 62 -26.92 -9.95 15.28
N SER A 63 -27.39 -9.87 14.04
CA SER A 63 -27.38 -8.61 13.29
C SER A 63 -28.33 -7.60 13.93
N ALA A 64 -27.78 -6.48 14.39
CA ALA A 64 -28.53 -5.36 14.94
C ALA A 64 -28.39 -4.13 14.04
N PHE A 65 -29.51 -3.46 13.75
CA PHE A 65 -29.53 -2.25 12.92
C PHE A 65 -29.48 -0.95 13.74
N GLN A 66 -29.72 -1.04 15.05
CA GLN A 66 -29.71 0.07 15.98
C GLN A 66 -28.69 -0.19 17.08
N VAL A 67 -28.00 0.85 17.52
CA VAL A 67 -26.96 0.75 18.57
C VAL A 67 -27.55 0.24 19.88
N ASP A 68 -28.73 0.67 20.28
CA ASP A 68 -29.37 0.17 21.52
C ASP A 68 -29.58 -1.35 21.47
N SER A 69 -30.00 -1.87 20.32
CA SER A 69 -30.15 -3.31 20.11
C SER A 69 -28.81 -4.04 20.18
N VAL A 70 -27.69 -3.40 19.87
CA VAL A 70 -26.35 -4.00 20.08
C VAL A 70 -26.12 -4.21 21.58
N PHE A 71 -26.35 -3.18 22.40
CA PHE A 71 -26.18 -3.27 23.86
C PHE A 71 -27.16 -4.26 24.54
N ASP A 72 -28.32 -4.52 23.93
CA ASP A 72 -29.28 -5.51 24.46
C ASP A 72 -28.88 -6.97 24.14
N ASN A 73 -28.07 -7.19 23.09
CA ASN A 73 -27.76 -8.52 22.57
C ASN A 73 -26.30 -8.95 22.71
N VAL A 74 -25.40 -8.02 22.99
CA VAL A 74 -23.96 -8.26 23.15
C VAL A 74 -23.56 -8.00 24.58
N GLU A 75 -22.63 -8.80 25.11
CA GLU A 75 -22.11 -8.63 26.47
C GLU A 75 -21.54 -7.22 26.67
N THR A 76 -22.02 -6.54 27.71
CA THR A 76 -21.56 -5.21 28.12
C THR A 76 -20.65 -5.30 29.33
N LYS A 77 -19.71 -4.37 29.43
CA LYS A 77 -18.86 -4.19 30.61
C LYS A 77 -19.09 -2.80 31.18
N GLU A 78 -19.37 -2.75 32.48
CA GLU A 78 -19.37 -1.50 33.22
C GLU A 78 -17.93 -1.09 33.54
N ILE A 79 -17.62 0.18 33.28
CA ILE A 79 -16.30 0.76 33.55
C ILE A 79 -16.46 2.07 34.30
N LYS A 80 -15.46 2.41 35.10
CA LYS A 80 -15.29 3.75 35.65
C LYS A 80 -14.11 4.43 34.96
N PRO A 81 -14.23 5.70 34.58
CA PRO A 81 -13.10 6.44 34.04
C PRO A 81 -11.94 6.51 35.04
N CYS A 82 -10.73 6.63 34.52
CA CYS A 82 -9.52 6.77 35.32
C CYS A 82 -8.59 7.77 34.62
N ASP A 83 -8.15 8.81 35.34
CA ASP A 83 -7.24 9.84 34.86
C ASP A 83 -7.67 10.49 33.53
N GLY A 84 -8.96 10.81 33.39
CA GLY A 84 -9.51 11.41 32.18
C GLY A 84 -9.58 10.46 30.98
N LYS A 85 -9.57 9.14 31.21
CA LYS A 85 -9.62 8.11 30.17
C LYS A 85 -10.63 7.02 30.50
N PHE A 86 -11.15 6.37 29.46
CA PHE A 86 -11.88 5.11 29.58
C PHE A 86 -10.90 3.96 29.36
N ILE A 87 -10.70 3.14 30.38
CA ILE A 87 -9.73 2.02 30.35
C ILE A 87 -10.46 0.71 30.62
N PHE A 88 -10.23 -0.30 29.76
CA PHE A 88 -10.79 -1.63 29.94
C PHE A 88 -9.96 -2.70 29.22
N GLN A 89 -10.12 -3.95 29.66
CA GLN A 89 -9.48 -5.10 29.02
C GLN A 89 -10.50 -5.94 28.22
N HIS A 90 -10.08 -6.42 27.06
CA HIS A 90 -10.88 -7.28 26.21
C HIS A 90 -10.04 -8.34 25.49
N LEU A 91 -10.61 -9.53 25.34
CA LEU A 91 -10.04 -10.61 24.54
C LEU A 91 -10.46 -10.42 23.09
N PHE A 92 -9.55 -9.94 22.24
CA PHE A 92 -9.87 -9.71 20.84
C PHE A 92 -9.80 -11.00 20.04
N PHE A 93 -10.92 -11.72 19.99
CA PHE A 93 -11.00 -13.04 19.38
C PHE A 93 -10.83 -13.01 17.85
N GLU A 94 -9.99 -13.91 17.35
CA GLU A 94 -9.60 -14.06 15.94
C GLU A 94 -9.09 -12.79 15.26
N GLU A 95 -8.76 -12.88 13.97
CA GLU A 95 -8.29 -11.73 13.18
C GLU A 95 -9.45 -11.05 12.46
N GLN A 96 -9.82 -9.87 12.95
CA GLN A 96 -10.92 -9.07 12.42
C GLN A 96 -10.89 -7.65 12.99
N GLU A 97 -11.72 -6.79 12.41
CA GLU A 97 -12.05 -5.49 12.99
C GLU A 97 -13.11 -5.66 14.11
N HIS A 98 -13.00 -4.85 15.15
CA HIS A 98 -13.91 -4.80 16.29
C HIS A 98 -14.39 -3.37 16.48
N ILE A 99 -15.69 -3.20 16.65
CA ILE A 99 -16.31 -1.91 16.95
C ILE A 99 -16.52 -1.84 18.46
N ILE A 100 -16.04 -0.77 19.08
CA ILE A 100 -16.18 -0.47 20.50
C ILE A 100 -17.19 0.66 20.62
N TYR A 101 -18.37 0.35 21.17
CA TYR A 101 -19.36 1.32 21.55
C TYR A 101 -19.18 1.69 23.02
N LEU A 102 -19.10 2.99 23.30
CA LEU A 102 -19.02 3.52 24.65
C LEU A 102 -20.21 4.44 24.90
N ARG A 103 -20.99 4.19 25.96
CA ARG A 103 -22.14 5.03 26.32
C ARG A 103 -22.19 5.33 27.82
N GLU A 104 -22.87 6.42 28.16
CA GLU A 104 -23.23 6.75 29.55
C GLU A 104 -24.29 5.76 30.08
N THR A 105 -24.27 5.46 31.38
CA THR A 105 -25.37 4.73 32.05
C THR A 105 -26.48 5.65 32.57
N SER A 106 -26.36 6.97 32.37
CA SER A 106 -27.39 7.95 32.74
C SER A 106 -28.72 7.66 32.03
N GLU A 107 -29.84 8.23 32.51
CA GLU A 107 -31.19 7.95 31.96
C GLU A 107 -31.28 8.09 30.43
N ASN A 108 -30.50 8.99 29.84
CA ASN A 108 -30.50 9.25 28.40
C ASN A 108 -29.61 8.29 27.58
N LYS A 109 -28.81 7.42 28.23
CA LYS A 109 -27.91 6.43 27.62
C LYS A 109 -27.10 6.98 26.44
N ARG A 110 -26.60 8.21 26.57
CA ARG A 110 -25.94 8.93 25.48
C ARG A 110 -24.71 8.15 25.00
N LEU A 111 -24.62 7.90 23.69
CA LEU A 111 -23.42 7.37 23.06
C LEU A 111 -22.29 8.42 23.13
N VAL A 112 -21.18 8.03 23.74
CA VAL A 112 -19.93 8.82 23.78
C VAL A 112 -19.23 8.74 22.43
N GLY A 113 -19.15 7.54 21.85
CA GLY A 113 -18.57 7.31 20.53
C GLY A 113 -18.58 5.85 20.11
N ALA A 114 -18.25 5.63 18.83
CA ALA A 114 -18.00 4.31 18.24
C ALA A 114 -16.59 4.27 17.65
N PHE A 115 -15.76 3.40 18.21
CA PHE A 115 -14.33 3.31 17.92
C PHE A 115 -13.99 1.99 17.26
N ASN A 116 -12.86 1.92 16.55
CA ASN A 116 -12.47 0.73 15.79
C ASN A 116 -11.08 0.28 16.23
N VAL A 117 -10.94 -1.02 16.52
CA VAL A 117 -9.67 -1.71 16.80
C VAL A 117 -9.58 -2.94 15.89
N TYR A 118 -8.40 -3.27 15.38
CA TYR A 118 -8.19 -4.45 14.53
C TYR A 118 -7.27 -5.45 15.23
N SER A 119 -7.70 -6.70 15.35
CA SER A 119 -6.87 -7.78 15.88
C SER A 119 -6.20 -8.55 14.74
N LEU A 120 -4.90 -8.80 14.85
CA LEU A 120 -4.08 -9.46 13.83
C LEU A 120 -3.45 -10.74 14.34
N ARG A 121 -3.31 -11.74 13.46
CA ARG A 121 -2.44 -12.88 13.75
C ARG A 121 -0.97 -12.43 13.74
N HIS A 122 -0.14 -13.21 14.42
CA HIS A 122 1.27 -12.90 14.66
C HIS A 122 2.07 -12.59 13.38
N ASP A 123 1.78 -13.26 12.27
CA ASP A 123 2.48 -13.06 11.00
C ASP A 123 2.25 -11.66 10.40
N LEU A 124 1.09 -11.05 10.65
CA LEU A 124 0.72 -9.71 10.15
C LEU A 124 0.87 -8.61 11.21
N PHE A 125 0.72 -8.95 12.50
CA PHE A 125 0.85 -8.01 13.61
C PHE A 125 2.23 -7.34 13.68
N HIS A 126 3.29 -8.05 13.30
CA HIS A 126 4.65 -7.50 13.31
C HIS A 126 5.02 -6.71 12.05
N ARG A 127 4.06 -6.50 11.14
CA ARG A 127 4.25 -5.79 9.87
C ARG A 127 3.54 -4.45 9.90
N LEU A 128 4.24 -3.38 9.50
CA LEU A 128 3.64 -2.07 9.33
C LEU A 128 3.07 -1.92 7.91
N PRO A 129 1.93 -1.23 7.74
CA PRO A 129 1.33 -1.01 6.43
C PRO A 129 2.00 0.20 5.77
N LEU A 130 3.07 -0.04 5.01
CA LEU A 130 3.86 1.01 4.35
C LEU A 130 3.24 1.36 3.00
N LYS A 131 3.09 2.66 2.70
CA LYS A 131 2.59 3.15 1.42
C LYS A 131 3.74 3.39 0.44
N GLY A 132 3.61 2.97 -0.81
CA GLY A 132 4.60 3.32 -1.81
C GLY A 132 4.13 3.21 -3.25
N ASP A 133 4.86 3.87 -4.13
CA ASP A 133 4.63 3.85 -5.56
C ASP A 133 5.88 3.35 -6.30
N LEU A 134 5.68 2.36 -7.15
CA LEU A 134 6.76 1.58 -7.77
C LEU A 134 6.89 1.87 -9.27
N HIS A 135 6.01 2.70 -9.85
CA HIS A 135 6.03 3.02 -11.28
C HIS A 135 5.62 4.49 -11.51
N MET A 136 6.61 5.35 -11.79
CA MET A 136 6.43 6.78 -12.07
C MET A 136 7.58 7.31 -12.93
N HIS A 137 7.32 8.42 -13.63
CA HIS A 137 8.26 9.01 -14.58
C HIS A 137 8.62 10.45 -14.22
N SER A 138 9.87 10.81 -14.53
CA SER A 138 10.38 12.17 -14.39
C SER A 138 10.62 12.79 -15.78
N ASN A 139 11.04 14.05 -15.80
CA ASN A 139 11.47 14.71 -17.04
C ASN A 139 12.77 14.17 -17.63
N ARG A 140 13.32 13.10 -17.06
CA ARG A 140 14.41 12.36 -17.68
C ARG A 140 13.90 11.39 -18.73
N SER A 141 12.62 11.01 -18.74
CA SER A 141 11.95 10.32 -19.84
C SER A 141 10.87 11.23 -20.45
N ASP A 142 9.61 11.02 -20.10
CA ASP A 142 8.44 11.75 -20.61
C ASP A 142 7.54 12.32 -19.51
N GLY A 143 7.96 12.23 -18.24
CA GLY A 143 7.39 13.00 -17.14
C GLY A 143 7.70 14.50 -17.21
N ARG A 144 7.12 15.28 -16.30
CA ARG A 144 7.23 16.76 -16.29
C ARG A 144 8.25 17.30 -15.31
N GLU A 145 8.31 16.74 -14.10
CA GLU A 145 9.14 17.28 -13.02
C GLU A 145 10.49 16.55 -12.89
N PRO A 146 11.54 17.20 -12.35
CA PRO A 146 12.84 16.57 -12.15
C PRO A 146 12.82 15.50 -11.04
N PRO A 147 13.73 14.51 -11.07
CA PRO A 147 13.71 13.37 -10.15
C PRO A 147 13.57 13.71 -8.66
N ALA A 148 14.36 14.66 -8.16
CA ALA A 148 14.33 15.07 -6.76
C ALA A 148 12.98 15.70 -6.35
N PHE A 149 12.34 16.45 -7.25
CA PHE A 149 11.03 17.05 -7.01
C PHE A 149 9.95 15.97 -6.91
N VAL A 150 10.00 14.96 -7.79
CA VAL A 150 9.06 13.83 -7.73
C VAL A 150 9.17 13.12 -6.38
N ALA A 151 10.39 12.83 -5.91
CA ALA A 151 10.60 12.19 -4.60
C ALA A 151 10.03 13.00 -3.43
N ALA A 152 10.30 14.31 -3.37
CA ALA A 152 9.72 15.18 -2.34
C ALA A 152 8.18 15.22 -2.43
N SER A 153 7.62 15.22 -3.65
CA SER A 153 6.18 15.19 -3.91
C SER A 153 5.54 13.88 -3.45
N CYS A 154 6.23 12.75 -3.65
CA CYS A 154 5.80 11.43 -3.17
C CYS A 154 5.67 11.42 -1.65
N ARG A 155 6.66 12.00 -0.94
CA ARG A 155 6.57 12.12 0.51
C ARG A 155 5.41 12.99 0.92
N LYS A 156 5.20 14.12 0.24
CA LYS A 156 4.11 15.06 0.54
C LYS A 156 2.71 14.41 0.48
N ILE A 157 2.51 13.43 -0.38
CA ILE A 157 1.22 12.69 -0.50
C ILE A 157 1.15 11.45 0.39
N GLY A 158 2.09 11.29 1.32
CA GLY A 158 2.05 10.23 2.32
C GLY A 158 2.73 8.91 1.93
N LEU A 159 3.63 8.89 0.95
CA LEU A 159 4.40 7.67 0.64
C LEU A 159 5.56 7.49 1.63
N ASP A 160 5.79 6.23 2.00
CA ASP A 160 6.93 5.75 2.81
C ASP A 160 8.10 5.33 1.93
N PHE A 161 7.81 4.84 0.73
CA PHE A 161 8.83 4.49 -0.25
C PHE A 161 8.38 4.79 -1.68
N MET A 162 9.36 4.93 -2.56
CA MET A 162 9.11 5.16 -3.99
C MET A 162 10.25 4.63 -4.86
N ALA A 163 9.97 4.40 -6.14
CA ALA A 163 11.00 4.31 -7.19
C ALA A 163 10.59 5.13 -8.41
N LEU A 164 11.53 5.88 -8.98
CA LEU A 164 11.39 6.40 -10.33
C LEU A 164 11.78 5.28 -11.29
N THR A 165 10.99 5.12 -12.33
CA THR A 165 11.14 4.03 -13.30
C THR A 165 11.05 4.60 -14.71
N ASP A 166 11.75 5.70 -14.95
CA ASP A 166 11.79 6.38 -16.25
C ASP A 166 12.01 5.41 -17.42
N HIS A 167 11.30 5.62 -18.53
CA HIS A 167 11.38 4.79 -19.73
C HIS A 167 12.82 4.55 -20.19
N GLY A 168 13.27 3.30 -20.06
CA GLY A 168 14.61 2.87 -20.46
C GLY A 168 15.74 3.43 -19.58
N LYS A 169 15.48 4.18 -18.50
CA LYS A 169 16.53 4.93 -17.80
C LYS A 169 16.58 4.58 -16.33
N TYR A 170 17.76 4.14 -15.89
CA TYR A 170 18.04 3.77 -14.50
C TYR A 170 18.58 4.93 -13.65
N GLU A 171 19.43 5.78 -14.25
CA GLU A 171 20.08 6.92 -13.57
C GLU A 171 19.11 7.91 -12.89
N PRO A 172 17.91 8.21 -13.41
CA PRO A 172 16.99 9.16 -12.76
C PRO A 172 16.60 8.76 -11.32
N SER A 173 16.45 7.46 -11.07
CA SER A 173 16.19 6.96 -9.72
C SER A 173 17.37 7.22 -8.78
N ILE A 174 18.61 7.09 -9.28
CA ILE A 174 19.84 7.40 -8.54
C ILE A 174 19.99 8.92 -8.33
N GLU A 175 19.62 9.73 -9.33
CA GLU A 175 19.57 11.20 -9.20
C GLU A 175 18.65 11.60 -8.05
N ALA A 176 17.45 11.01 -7.95
CA ALA A 176 16.54 11.23 -6.83
C ALA A 176 17.14 10.80 -5.49
N GLN A 177 17.83 9.65 -5.43
CA GLN A 177 18.51 9.21 -4.19
C GLN A 177 19.58 10.20 -3.74
N ARG A 178 20.42 10.69 -4.65
CA ARG A 178 21.53 11.60 -4.34
C ARG A 178 21.08 12.98 -3.88
N ALA A 179 19.83 13.35 -4.15
CA ALA A 179 19.30 14.67 -3.79
C ALA A 179 18.96 14.82 -2.30
N PHE A 180 19.00 13.74 -1.51
CA PHE A 180 18.63 13.76 -0.10
C PHE A 180 19.58 12.91 0.75
N ASP A 181 19.81 13.34 1.98
CA ASP A 181 20.49 12.54 3.00
C ASP A 181 19.49 11.64 3.74
N PHE A 182 19.61 10.32 3.56
CA PHE A 182 18.75 9.33 4.23
C PHE A 182 18.93 9.27 5.75
N ASP A 183 19.98 9.89 6.28
CA ASP A 183 20.10 10.08 7.72
C ASP A 183 19.16 11.18 8.24
N LYS A 184 18.56 12.00 7.36
CA LYS A 184 17.70 13.14 7.72
C LYS A 184 16.24 13.01 7.27
N ILE A 185 15.93 12.09 6.36
CA ILE A 185 14.55 11.84 5.88
C ILE A 185 14.07 10.41 6.18
N ASP A 186 12.75 10.22 6.23
CA ASP A 186 12.06 8.94 6.37
C ASP A 186 11.73 8.29 5.02
N LEU A 187 11.52 9.08 3.97
CA LEU A 187 11.18 8.54 2.65
C LEU A 187 12.30 7.64 2.13
N LYS A 188 11.96 6.38 1.83
CA LYS A 188 12.87 5.46 1.17
C LYS A 188 12.79 5.62 -0.35
N ILE A 189 13.84 6.16 -0.94
CA ILE A 189 13.96 6.29 -2.40
C ILE A 189 14.75 5.10 -2.91
N PHE A 190 14.11 4.21 -3.65
CA PHE A 190 14.75 3.04 -4.24
C PHE A 190 15.08 3.26 -5.71
N ARG A 191 16.06 2.49 -6.18
CA ARG A 191 16.44 2.50 -7.60
C ARG A 191 15.35 1.84 -8.43
N GLY A 192 15.23 2.25 -9.68
CA GLY A 192 14.25 1.71 -10.60
C GLY A 192 14.49 2.12 -12.04
N GLU A 193 13.84 1.42 -12.94
CA GLU A 193 13.72 1.70 -14.37
C GLU A 193 12.51 0.93 -14.91
N GLU A 194 11.92 1.45 -15.98
CA GLU A 194 11.06 0.65 -16.84
C GLU A 194 11.89 0.11 -18.01
N VAL A 195 11.88 -1.22 -18.17
CA VAL A 195 12.70 -1.94 -19.13
C VAL A 195 11.98 -2.03 -20.47
N HIS A 196 12.58 -1.41 -21.49
CA HIS A 196 12.08 -1.43 -22.86
C HIS A 196 12.95 -2.36 -23.69
N ALA A 197 12.70 -3.66 -23.58
CA ALA A 197 13.49 -4.66 -24.27
C ALA A 197 13.31 -4.54 -25.81
N PRO A 198 14.39 -4.67 -26.60
CA PRO A 198 14.32 -4.53 -28.06
C PRO A 198 13.29 -5.46 -28.71
N ASN A 199 12.46 -4.92 -29.61
CA ASN A 199 11.41 -5.64 -30.34
C ASN A 199 10.37 -6.34 -29.45
N ASN A 200 10.17 -5.84 -28.22
CA ASN A 200 9.20 -6.37 -27.29
C ASN A 200 8.24 -5.25 -26.84
N PRO A 201 6.91 -5.38 -27.04
CA PRO A 201 5.95 -4.36 -26.63
C PRO A 201 5.61 -4.42 -25.14
N VAL A 202 6.13 -5.41 -24.40
CA VAL A 202 5.83 -5.58 -22.97
C VAL A 202 6.67 -4.61 -22.16
N HIS A 203 5.98 -3.80 -21.35
CA HIS A 203 6.58 -2.94 -20.36
C HIS A 203 6.80 -3.73 -19.06
N ILE A 204 8.02 -3.66 -18.52
CA ILE A 204 8.42 -4.40 -17.32
C ILE A 204 9.19 -3.46 -16.40
N VAL A 205 8.73 -3.29 -15.17
CA VAL A 205 9.46 -2.50 -14.17
C VAL A 205 10.47 -3.37 -13.42
N ASN A 206 11.68 -2.84 -13.28
CA ASN A 206 12.73 -3.33 -12.39
C ASN A 206 12.75 -2.47 -11.12
N PHE A 207 12.01 -2.88 -10.07
CA PHE A 207 12.00 -2.14 -8.81
C PHE A 207 13.11 -2.62 -7.88
N GLY A 208 14.00 -1.70 -7.47
CA GLY A 208 15.05 -1.96 -6.49
C GLY A 208 16.22 -2.81 -6.98
N GLY A 209 16.32 -3.10 -8.28
CA GLY A 209 17.46 -3.82 -8.83
C GLY A 209 18.78 -3.07 -8.62
N ASN A 210 19.87 -3.79 -8.40
CA ASN A 210 21.22 -3.24 -8.17
C ASN A 210 21.93 -2.75 -9.43
N PHE A 211 21.44 -3.10 -10.61
CA PHE A 211 21.97 -2.66 -11.90
C PHE A 211 20.85 -2.46 -12.92
N SER A 212 21.16 -1.69 -13.97
CA SER A 212 20.30 -1.42 -15.12
C SER A 212 20.23 -2.64 -16.04
N VAL A 213 19.04 -3.19 -16.24
CA VAL A 213 18.73 -4.21 -17.24
C VAL A 213 18.70 -3.59 -18.62
N ASN A 214 18.30 -2.32 -18.76
CA ASN A 214 18.36 -1.63 -20.05
C ASN A 214 19.79 -1.55 -20.60
N ASP A 215 20.79 -1.35 -19.73
CA ASP A 215 22.19 -1.25 -20.17
C ASP A 215 22.77 -2.58 -20.65
N LEU A 216 22.17 -3.70 -20.26
CA LEU A 216 22.57 -5.05 -20.69
C LEU A 216 22.18 -5.37 -22.14
N PHE A 217 21.41 -4.51 -22.82
CA PHE A 217 21.08 -4.65 -24.24
C PHE A 217 21.36 -3.38 -25.06
N ARG A 218 22.21 -2.48 -24.54
CA ARG A 218 22.66 -1.27 -25.23
C ARG A 218 24.08 -1.40 -25.74
N GLY A 219 24.37 -0.67 -26.82
CA GLY A 219 25.72 -0.57 -27.40
C GLY A 219 26.32 -1.96 -27.64
N ASP A 220 27.55 -2.17 -27.15
CA ASP A 220 28.31 -3.40 -27.33
C ASP A 220 27.65 -4.64 -26.68
N ASN A 221 26.70 -4.45 -25.75
CA ASN A 221 25.98 -5.55 -25.11
C ASN A 221 24.83 -6.11 -25.98
N TYR A 222 24.41 -5.39 -27.03
CA TYR A 222 23.21 -5.75 -27.80
C TYR A 222 23.30 -7.14 -28.43
N GLN A 223 24.46 -7.51 -28.98
CA GLN A 223 24.62 -8.84 -29.60
C GLN A 223 24.57 -9.97 -28.55
N ASN A 224 25.12 -9.74 -27.37
CA ASN A 224 25.05 -10.72 -26.28
C ASN A 224 23.61 -10.92 -25.81
N TYR A 225 22.84 -9.83 -25.69
CA TYR A 225 21.41 -9.91 -25.41
C TYR A 225 20.66 -10.73 -26.46
N LEU A 226 20.88 -10.48 -27.76
CA LEU A 226 20.22 -11.25 -28.83
C LEU A 226 20.54 -12.74 -28.75
N ASN A 227 21.81 -13.09 -28.48
CA ASN A 227 22.23 -14.48 -28.34
C ASN A 227 21.56 -15.15 -27.12
N GLU A 228 21.53 -14.49 -25.96
CA GLU A 228 20.90 -15.04 -24.75
C GLU A 228 19.37 -15.21 -24.92
N VAL A 229 18.70 -14.27 -25.60
CA VAL A 229 17.27 -14.40 -25.91
C VAL A 229 17.01 -15.51 -26.91
N GLU A 230 17.86 -15.68 -27.93
CA GLU A 230 17.75 -16.78 -28.89
C GLU A 230 17.98 -18.14 -28.20
N ASP A 231 18.95 -18.22 -27.28
CA ASP A 231 19.18 -19.43 -26.49
C ASP A 231 17.95 -19.78 -25.64
N ILE A 232 17.30 -18.80 -25.01
CA ILE A 232 16.02 -19.02 -24.32
C ILE A 232 14.96 -19.49 -25.31
N SER A 233 14.80 -18.77 -26.42
CA SER A 233 13.81 -19.03 -27.48
C SER A 233 13.92 -20.44 -28.06
N ALA A 234 15.14 -20.92 -28.32
CA ALA A 234 15.42 -22.25 -28.86
C ALA A 234 15.08 -23.38 -27.86
N ASN A 235 15.12 -23.09 -26.56
CA ASN A 235 14.79 -24.04 -25.50
C ASN A 235 13.33 -23.97 -25.04
N LEU A 236 12.53 -23.04 -25.57
CA LEU A 236 11.10 -23.00 -25.30
C LEU A 236 10.39 -24.19 -25.99
N GLY A 237 9.52 -24.88 -25.25
CA GLY A 237 8.65 -25.93 -25.81
C GLY A 237 7.61 -25.39 -26.80
N CYS A 238 6.59 -26.19 -27.12
CA CYS A 238 5.47 -25.72 -27.94
C CYS A 238 4.70 -24.62 -27.21
N LEU A 239 4.62 -23.44 -27.84
CA LEU A 239 3.86 -22.29 -27.32
C LEU A 239 2.41 -22.37 -27.77
N LYS A 240 1.53 -21.70 -27.02
CA LYS A 240 0.12 -21.54 -27.43
C LYS A 240 0.01 -20.73 -28.72
N GLN A 241 -1.06 -20.97 -29.47
CA GLN A 241 -1.32 -20.25 -30.71
C GLN A 241 -1.37 -18.73 -30.46
N GLY A 242 -0.72 -17.97 -31.33
CA GLY A 242 -0.70 -16.50 -31.26
C GLY A 242 0.34 -15.91 -30.29
N VAL A 243 1.05 -16.74 -29.51
CA VAL A 243 2.16 -16.27 -28.68
C VAL A 243 3.39 -16.05 -29.56
N ASP A 244 3.88 -14.81 -29.60
CA ASP A 244 5.17 -14.52 -30.23
C ASP A 244 6.32 -15.09 -29.38
N ARG A 245 7.10 -15.99 -29.98
CA ARG A 245 8.17 -16.72 -29.29
C ARG A 245 9.29 -15.80 -28.81
N TYR A 246 9.68 -14.84 -29.63
CA TYR A 246 10.76 -13.91 -29.28
C TYR A 246 10.32 -12.99 -28.14
N GLN A 247 9.11 -12.42 -28.22
CA GLN A 247 8.60 -11.54 -27.18
C GLN A 247 8.51 -12.25 -25.82
N TYR A 248 8.02 -13.50 -25.80
CA TYR A 248 7.99 -14.28 -24.57
C TYR A 248 9.41 -14.61 -24.04
N ALA A 249 10.34 -15.04 -24.90
CA ALA A 249 11.73 -15.31 -24.51
C ALA A 249 12.42 -14.04 -23.96
N SER A 250 12.19 -12.89 -24.59
CA SER A 250 12.67 -11.58 -24.13
C SER A 250 12.09 -11.21 -22.76
N CYS A 251 10.79 -11.44 -22.50
CA CYS A 251 10.22 -11.25 -21.16
C CYS A 251 10.88 -12.15 -20.11
N LEU A 252 11.09 -13.44 -20.42
CA LEU A 252 11.78 -14.36 -19.52
C LEU A 252 13.18 -13.85 -19.17
N TRP A 253 13.92 -13.40 -20.20
CA TRP A 253 15.25 -12.84 -20.03
C TRP A 253 15.22 -11.62 -19.09
N VAL A 254 14.32 -10.66 -19.33
CA VAL A 254 14.21 -9.45 -18.50
C VAL A 254 13.92 -9.82 -17.05
N PHE A 255 12.91 -10.64 -16.78
CA PHE A 255 12.58 -11.05 -15.39
C PHE A 255 13.72 -11.81 -14.72
N GLN A 256 14.48 -12.62 -15.46
CA GLN A 256 15.67 -13.29 -14.93
C GLN A 256 16.77 -12.29 -14.57
N LYS A 257 17.07 -11.30 -15.42
CA LYS A 257 18.07 -10.26 -15.13
C LYS A 257 17.65 -9.37 -13.96
N ILE A 258 16.37 -9.03 -13.83
CA ILE A 258 15.86 -8.29 -12.66
C ILE A 258 16.08 -9.08 -11.37
N ARG A 259 15.79 -10.40 -11.38
CA ARG A 259 16.08 -11.27 -10.24
C ARG A 259 17.56 -11.37 -9.92
N GLN A 260 18.43 -11.43 -10.94
CA GLN A 260 19.90 -11.36 -10.75
C GLN A 260 20.34 -10.02 -10.15
N ALA A 261 19.65 -8.92 -10.50
CA ALA A 261 19.83 -7.61 -9.89
C ALA A 261 19.29 -7.52 -8.46
N ARG A 262 18.63 -8.57 -7.94
CA ARG A 262 17.92 -8.59 -6.65
C ARG A 262 16.74 -7.61 -6.57
N GLY A 263 16.21 -7.23 -7.74
CA GLY A 263 15.01 -6.41 -7.86
C GLY A 263 13.72 -7.24 -7.89
N LEU A 264 12.61 -6.54 -7.93
CA LEU A 264 11.26 -7.07 -8.15
C LEU A 264 10.85 -6.80 -9.60
N GLY A 265 10.63 -7.87 -10.37
CA GLY A 265 10.14 -7.75 -11.75
C GLY A 265 8.63 -7.64 -11.79
N ILE A 266 8.11 -6.48 -12.18
CA ILE A 266 6.67 -6.17 -12.22
C ILE A 266 6.18 -6.26 -13.66
N PHE A 267 5.10 -7.03 -13.88
CA PHE A 267 4.41 -7.04 -15.17
C PHE A 267 3.39 -5.90 -15.22
N CYS A 268 3.65 -4.92 -16.07
CA CYS A 268 2.93 -3.66 -16.12
C CYS A 268 1.74 -3.68 -17.07
N HIS A 269 0.66 -3.04 -16.63
CA HIS A 269 -0.52 -2.63 -17.40
C HIS A 269 -0.92 -3.53 -18.61
N PRO A 270 -1.19 -4.85 -18.42
CA PRO A 270 -1.47 -5.83 -19.49
C PRO A 270 -2.65 -5.54 -20.42
N TYR A 271 -3.54 -4.63 -20.03
CA TYR A 271 -4.73 -4.25 -20.80
C TYR A 271 -4.64 -2.82 -21.32
N TRP A 272 -3.43 -2.30 -21.53
CA TRP A 272 -3.24 -0.98 -22.13
C TRP A 272 -3.79 -0.96 -23.55
N LEU A 273 -4.85 -0.17 -23.76
CA LEU A 273 -5.50 -0.04 -25.05
C LEU A 273 -4.78 0.99 -25.92
N ILE A 274 -4.15 0.51 -26.99
CA ILE A 274 -3.53 1.33 -28.03
C ILE A 274 -4.33 1.21 -29.33
N THR A 275 -3.91 1.92 -30.39
CA THR A 275 -4.61 1.95 -31.69
C THR A 275 -4.82 0.56 -32.31
N SER A 276 -3.90 -0.38 -32.08
CA SER A 276 -3.97 -1.76 -32.60
C SER A 276 -4.64 -2.76 -31.65
N GLY A 277 -5.26 -2.30 -30.56
CA GLY A 277 -5.86 -3.16 -29.52
C GLY A 277 -5.04 -3.17 -28.23
N TYR A 278 -5.17 -4.23 -27.43
CA TYR A 278 -4.39 -4.38 -26.20
C TYR A 278 -2.91 -4.61 -26.48
N SER A 279 -2.06 -3.93 -25.70
CA SER A 279 -0.62 -4.15 -25.65
C SER A 279 -0.19 -4.54 -24.24
N PRO A 280 0.50 -5.69 -24.05
CA PRO A 280 0.82 -6.69 -25.07
C PRO A 280 -0.39 -7.45 -25.60
N SER A 281 -0.18 -8.24 -26.66
CA SER A 281 -1.25 -9.02 -27.29
C SER A 281 -1.90 -10.00 -26.30
N GLY A 282 -3.21 -10.21 -26.44
CA GLY A 282 -3.98 -11.13 -25.58
C GLY A 282 -3.34 -12.53 -25.41
N PRO A 283 -2.91 -13.21 -26.49
CA PRO A 283 -2.24 -14.51 -26.37
C PRO A 283 -0.95 -14.45 -25.52
N LEU A 284 -0.12 -13.42 -25.68
CA LEU A 284 1.09 -13.25 -24.87
C LEU A 284 0.73 -12.97 -23.41
N THR A 285 -0.25 -12.09 -23.15
CA THR A 285 -0.77 -11.83 -21.81
C THR A 285 -1.27 -13.11 -21.14
N ASP A 286 -2.08 -13.91 -21.84
CA ASP A 286 -2.59 -15.19 -21.33
C ASP A 286 -1.46 -16.15 -20.95
N TYR A 287 -0.42 -16.21 -21.78
CA TYR A 287 0.72 -17.10 -21.56
C TYR A 287 1.65 -16.61 -20.44
N LEU A 288 1.82 -15.29 -20.28
CA LEU A 288 2.51 -14.69 -19.13
C LEU A 288 1.76 -14.95 -17.83
N PHE A 289 0.42 -14.86 -17.81
CA PHE A 289 -0.35 -15.26 -16.64
C PHE A 289 -0.22 -16.76 -16.37
N GLU A 290 -0.30 -17.61 -17.40
CA GLU A 290 -0.16 -19.07 -17.30
C GLU A 290 1.15 -19.49 -16.66
N THR A 291 2.25 -18.94 -17.14
CA THR A 291 3.61 -19.35 -16.75
C THR A 291 4.19 -18.50 -15.61
N GLN A 292 3.58 -17.35 -15.31
CA GLN A 292 3.90 -16.42 -14.23
C GLN A 292 5.42 -16.16 -14.05
N PRO A 293 6.15 -15.69 -15.08
CA PRO A 293 7.58 -15.45 -14.96
C PRO A 293 7.94 -14.18 -14.17
N PHE A 294 6.96 -13.30 -13.97
CA PHE A 294 7.04 -12.07 -13.19
C PHE A 294 6.95 -12.32 -11.69
N ASP A 295 7.51 -11.41 -10.89
CA ASP A 295 7.43 -11.48 -9.43
C ASP A 295 6.13 -10.85 -8.90
N ALA A 296 5.62 -9.80 -9.55
CA ALA A 296 4.37 -9.13 -9.19
C ALA A 296 3.59 -8.64 -10.42
N LEU A 297 2.28 -8.55 -10.27
CA LEU A 297 1.38 -7.96 -11.25
C LEU A 297 1.00 -6.54 -10.82
N GLU A 298 1.09 -5.60 -11.76
CA GLU A 298 0.41 -4.32 -11.67
C GLU A 298 -1.11 -4.54 -11.82
N VAL A 299 -1.81 -4.80 -10.70
CA VAL A 299 -3.25 -5.09 -10.73
C VAL A 299 -4.09 -3.83 -10.84
N ILE A 300 -3.54 -2.70 -10.38
CA ILE A 300 -4.03 -1.35 -10.64
C ILE A 300 -2.86 -0.56 -11.21
N GLY A 301 -3.03 -0.07 -12.43
CA GLY A 301 -2.05 0.73 -13.14
C GLY A 301 -2.50 2.17 -13.34
N GLY A 302 -1.61 2.97 -13.88
CA GLY A 302 -1.85 4.38 -14.17
C GLY A 302 -2.72 4.62 -15.38
N TYR A 303 -4.03 4.47 -15.20
CA TYR A 303 -5.01 4.79 -16.21
C TYR A 303 -5.80 6.04 -15.85
N TYR A 304 -5.99 6.91 -16.85
CA TYR A 304 -6.86 8.07 -16.72
C TYR A 304 -8.33 7.65 -16.55
N LYS A 305 -9.20 8.57 -16.12
CA LYS A 305 -10.63 8.29 -15.88
C LYS A 305 -11.36 7.71 -17.10
N ASN A 306 -10.97 8.11 -18.30
CA ASN A 306 -11.52 7.58 -19.56
C ASN A 306 -10.94 6.21 -19.98
N GLN A 307 -10.03 5.65 -19.19
CA GLN A 307 -9.37 4.36 -19.40
C GLN A 307 -9.63 3.37 -18.24
N VAL A 308 -10.60 3.66 -17.37
CA VAL A 308 -10.91 2.86 -16.17
C VAL A 308 -11.25 1.40 -16.48
N ASP A 309 -11.71 1.11 -17.70
CA ASP A 309 -11.97 -0.26 -18.17
C ASP A 309 -10.72 -1.14 -18.09
N SER A 310 -9.53 -0.58 -18.31
CA SER A 310 -8.27 -1.32 -18.23
C SER A 310 -8.01 -1.82 -16.80
N ASN A 311 -8.16 -0.96 -15.78
CA ASN A 311 -8.06 -1.36 -14.38
C ASN A 311 -9.15 -2.38 -14.00
N THR A 312 -10.36 -2.21 -14.53
CA THR A 312 -11.46 -3.16 -14.30
C THR A 312 -11.12 -4.56 -14.84
N LEU A 313 -10.56 -4.64 -16.05
CA LEU A 313 -10.13 -5.90 -16.66
C LEU A 313 -8.97 -6.54 -15.89
N GLN A 314 -8.01 -5.75 -15.40
CA GLN A 314 -6.91 -6.25 -14.57
C GLN A 314 -7.40 -6.92 -13.29
N VAL A 315 -8.30 -6.25 -12.56
CA VAL A 315 -8.89 -6.77 -11.33
C VAL A 315 -9.71 -8.04 -11.62
N ALA A 316 -10.54 -8.03 -12.67
CA ALA A 316 -11.30 -9.20 -13.08
C ALA A 316 -10.40 -10.38 -13.43
N ARG A 317 -9.33 -10.15 -14.20
CA ARG A 317 -8.37 -11.19 -14.57
C ARG A 317 -7.62 -11.73 -13.35
N TYR A 318 -7.19 -10.87 -12.43
CA TYR A 318 -6.55 -11.28 -11.19
C TYR A 318 -7.43 -12.25 -10.39
N HIS A 319 -8.73 -11.94 -10.24
CA HIS A 319 -9.66 -12.81 -9.55
C HIS A 319 -9.90 -14.14 -10.29
N GLU A 320 -9.98 -14.12 -11.62
CA GLU A 320 -10.09 -15.34 -12.42
C GLU A 320 -8.87 -16.26 -12.23
N GLU A 321 -7.65 -15.71 -12.29
CA GLU A 321 -6.43 -16.49 -12.07
C GLU A 321 -6.32 -17.03 -10.65
N ARG A 322 -6.77 -16.27 -9.65
CA ARG A 322 -6.88 -16.76 -8.27
C ARG A 322 -7.90 -17.88 -8.11
N ALA A 323 -9.03 -17.82 -8.82
CA ALA A 323 -10.02 -18.90 -8.82
C ALA A 323 -9.46 -20.20 -9.43
N LYS A 324 -8.49 -20.08 -10.35
CA LYS A 324 -7.69 -21.20 -10.87
C LYS A 324 -6.61 -21.71 -9.89
N GLY A 325 -6.55 -21.16 -8.68
CA GLY A 325 -5.62 -21.56 -7.62
C GLY A 325 -4.27 -20.84 -7.64
N LYS A 326 -4.07 -19.83 -8.50
CA LYS A 326 -2.80 -19.10 -8.55
C LYS A 326 -2.62 -18.14 -7.38
N LYS A 327 -1.36 -17.98 -6.98
CA LYS A 327 -0.90 -16.96 -6.05
C LYS A 327 -0.12 -15.92 -6.85
N ILE A 328 -0.77 -14.79 -7.11
CA ILE A 328 -0.19 -13.67 -7.85
C ILE A 328 0.04 -12.53 -6.86
N PRO A 329 1.29 -12.19 -6.54
CA PRO A 329 1.64 -10.95 -5.85
C PRO A 329 1.15 -9.74 -6.64
N VAL A 330 0.68 -8.70 -5.95
CA VAL A 330 0.08 -7.53 -6.59
C VAL A 330 0.70 -6.23 -6.11
N VAL A 331 0.74 -5.25 -7.01
CA VAL A 331 1.07 -3.86 -6.73
C VAL A 331 0.03 -2.94 -7.38
N GLY A 332 -0.15 -1.77 -6.80
CA GLY A 332 -0.83 -0.63 -7.39
C GLY A 332 0.18 0.49 -7.62
N VAL A 333 0.17 1.11 -8.79
CA VAL A 333 1.15 2.14 -9.16
C VAL A 333 0.49 3.23 -9.98
N SER A 334 1.04 4.45 -9.94
CA SER A 334 0.39 5.59 -10.59
C SER A 334 0.70 5.74 -12.07
N ASP A 335 1.83 5.21 -12.55
CA ASP A 335 2.40 5.51 -13.88
C ASP A 335 2.36 7.04 -14.16
N ALA A 336 2.64 7.83 -13.12
CA ALA A 336 2.42 9.26 -13.18
C ALA A 336 3.53 9.95 -13.99
N HIS A 337 3.10 10.87 -14.85
CA HIS A 337 3.97 11.71 -15.69
C HIS A 337 3.96 13.17 -15.23
N GLY A 338 3.35 13.47 -14.09
CA GLY A 338 3.18 14.83 -13.59
C GLY A 338 2.63 14.90 -12.17
N CYS A 339 3.39 15.47 -11.25
CA CYS A 339 3.01 15.58 -9.83
C CYS A 339 1.87 16.60 -9.61
N GLU A 340 1.83 17.65 -10.43
CA GLU A 340 0.91 18.79 -10.27
C GLU A 340 -0.20 18.81 -11.36
N SER A 341 -0.33 17.72 -12.14
CA SER A 341 -1.31 17.63 -13.22
C SER A 341 -2.75 17.52 -12.70
N GLY A 342 -2.93 17.02 -11.48
CA GLY A 342 -4.22 16.67 -10.89
C GLY A 342 -4.71 15.27 -11.23
N ASP A 343 -3.99 14.56 -12.11
CA ASP A 343 -4.31 13.21 -12.59
C ASP A 343 -3.16 12.22 -12.30
N LEU A 344 -3.51 10.95 -12.08
CA LEU A 344 -2.61 9.80 -11.82
C LEU A 344 -1.77 9.87 -10.54
N PHE A 345 -0.99 10.94 -10.33
CA PHE A 345 -0.09 11.07 -9.19
C PHE A 345 -0.87 11.01 -7.87
N GLY A 346 -0.56 10.00 -7.04
CA GLY A 346 -1.25 9.71 -5.78
C GLY A 346 -2.66 9.12 -5.91
N TRP A 347 -3.15 8.87 -7.13
CA TRP A 347 -4.40 8.15 -7.35
C TRP A 347 -4.23 6.66 -7.08
N TYR A 348 -3.10 6.09 -7.46
CA TYR A 348 -2.85 4.66 -7.33
C TYR A 348 -1.51 4.44 -6.61
N TYR A 349 -1.48 3.51 -5.67
CA TYR A 349 -0.28 3.17 -4.91
C TYR A 349 -0.43 1.79 -4.28
N THR A 350 0.66 1.26 -3.72
CA THR A 350 0.68 -0.01 -3.01
C THR A 350 0.72 0.22 -1.51
N ILE A 351 -0.07 -0.54 -0.75
CA ILE A 351 0.20 -0.76 0.68
C ILE A 351 0.90 -2.10 0.82
N VAL A 352 2.11 -2.10 1.37
CA VAL A 352 2.89 -3.31 1.67
C VAL A 352 2.94 -3.51 3.18
N PHE A 353 2.53 -4.67 3.67
CA PHE A 353 2.68 -5.04 5.07
C PHE A 353 4.06 -5.65 5.27
N SER A 354 5.01 -4.83 5.74
CA SER A 354 6.42 -5.20 5.83
C SER A 354 6.95 -5.12 7.26
N PRO A 355 7.86 -6.02 7.69
CA PRO A 355 8.46 -5.95 9.03
C PRO A 355 9.34 -4.71 9.21
N THR A 356 9.99 -4.25 8.14
CA THR A 356 10.79 -3.02 8.09
C THR A 356 10.51 -2.25 6.79
N ASN A 357 11.00 -1.03 6.69
CA ASN A 357 11.00 -0.26 5.44
C ASN A 357 12.27 -0.48 4.60
N GLU A 358 13.02 -1.57 4.84
CA GLU A 358 14.17 -1.93 4.03
C GLU A 358 13.75 -2.62 2.72
N LEU A 359 14.51 -2.35 1.65
CA LEU A 359 14.14 -2.75 0.29
C LEU A 359 13.81 -4.24 0.16
N GLN A 360 14.66 -5.09 0.71
CA GLN A 360 14.52 -6.54 0.54
C GLN A 360 13.33 -7.10 1.33
N ASP A 361 12.98 -6.49 2.47
CA ASP A 361 11.79 -6.85 3.23
C ASP A 361 10.52 -6.42 2.50
N ILE A 362 10.52 -5.25 1.85
CA ILE A 362 9.41 -4.78 1.01
C ILE A 362 9.21 -5.73 -0.18
N ILE A 363 10.28 -6.04 -0.92
CA ILE A 363 10.24 -6.97 -2.06
C ILE A 363 9.71 -8.35 -1.61
N GLN A 364 10.25 -8.89 -0.52
CA GLN A 364 9.84 -10.19 -0.02
C GLN A 364 8.38 -10.18 0.45
N SER A 365 7.94 -9.12 1.12
CA SER A 365 6.55 -8.98 1.57
C SER A 365 5.57 -8.92 0.40
N ILE A 366 5.90 -8.21 -0.67
CA ILE A 366 5.10 -8.22 -1.91
C ILE A 366 5.02 -9.65 -2.44
N LYS A 367 6.17 -10.32 -2.65
CA LYS A 367 6.24 -11.68 -3.21
C LYS A 367 5.49 -12.72 -2.38
N ASP A 368 5.44 -12.54 -1.06
CA ASP A 368 4.70 -13.39 -0.13
C ASP A 368 3.19 -13.09 -0.09
N GLY A 369 2.73 -12.08 -0.83
CA GLY A 369 1.32 -11.68 -0.93
C GLY A 369 0.85 -10.77 0.20
N TYR A 370 1.76 -10.12 0.91
CA TYR A 370 1.48 -9.11 1.93
C TYR A 370 1.39 -7.70 1.33
N SER A 371 0.66 -7.55 0.24
CA SER A 371 0.43 -6.26 -0.42
C SER A 371 -0.99 -6.14 -0.97
N VAL A 372 -1.44 -4.90 -1.10
CA VAL A 372 -2.65 -4.54 -1.86
C VAL A 372 -2.36 -3.34 -2.76
N ALA A 373 -3.04 -3.30 -3.89
CA ALA A 373 -3.14 -2.11 -4.71
C ALA A 373 -4.28 -1.22 -4.22
N VAL A 374 -4.06 0.08 -4.10
CA VAL A 374 -5.05 1.06 -3.68
C VAL A 374 -5.40 1.96 -4.85
N GLU A 375 -6.69 2.22 -5.01
CA GLU A 375 -7.25 3.23 -5.89
C GLU A 375 -7.89 4.33 -5.05
N ASN A 376 -7.48 5.57 -5.30
CA ASN A 376 -7.80 6.78 -4.55
C ASN A 376 -7.97 7.96 -5.53
N MET A 377 -8.73 7.73 -6.60
CA MET A 377 -9.01 8.77 -7.59
C MET A 377 -9.72 9.97 -6.95
N ARG A 378 -9.34 11.17 -7.39
CA ARG A 378 -9.89 12.41 -6.85
C ARG A 378 -11.42 12.46 -7.00
N GLY A 379 -12.10 12.60 -5.86
CA GLY A 379 -13.56 12.69 -5.76
C GLY A 379 -14.26 11.34 -5.57
N GLU A 380 -13.51 10.24 -5.48
CA GLU A 380 -14.06 8.90 -5.28
C GLU A 380 -13.68 8.33 -3.92
N SER A 381 -14.40 7.29 -3.49
CA SER A 381 -14.02 6.51 -2.32
C SER A 381 -12.83 5.62 -2.62
N LYS A 382 -11.92 5.50 -1.65
CA LYS A 382 -10.77 4.59 -1.73
C LYS A 382 -11.21 3.14 -1.88
N ARG A 383 -10.52 2.40 -2.75
CA ARG A 383 -10.70 0.95 -2.98
C ARG A 383 -9.36 0.25 -2.82
N ALA A 384 -9.38 -1.01 -2.38
CA ALA A 384 -8.19 -1.82 -2.22
C ALA A 384 -8.38 -3.19 -2.88
N TYR A 385 -7.36 -3.66 -3.59
CA TYR A 385 -7.40 -4.89 -4.40
C TYR A 385 -6.21 -5.79 -4.06
N GLY A 386 -6.47 -7.07 -3.83
CA GLY A 386 -5.46 -8.05 -3.46
C GLY A 386 -6.07 -9.25 -2.72
N PRO A 387 -5.26 -10.00 -1.95
CA PRO A 387 -5.77 -11.08 -1.11
C PRO A 387 -6.77 -10.53 -0.10
N PHE A 388 -7.92 -11.20 0.04
CA PHE A 388 -9.05 -10.70 0.84
C PHE A 388 -8.66 -10.33 2.27
N ARG A 389 -7.82 -11.17 2.91
CA ARG A 389 -7.26 -10.91 4.25
C ARG A 389 -6.51 -9.58 4.32
N MET A 390 -5.67 -9.27 3.33
CA MET A 390 -4.90 -8.03 3.27
C MET A 390 -5.81 -6.83 2.98
N VAL A 391 -6.82 -7.01 2.12
CA VAL A 391 -7.80 -5.96 1.80
C VAL A 391 -8.57 -5.50 3.03
N LYS A 392 -9.03 -6.43 3.90
CA LYS A 392 -9.72 -6.08 5.15
C LYS A 392 -8.87 -5.14 6.01
N PHE A 393 -7.61 -5.50 6.23
CA PHE A 393 -6.73 -4.70 7.07
C PHE A 393 -6.29 -3.39 6.39
N ALA A 394 -6.04 -3.39 5.08
CA ALA A 394 -5.73 -2.17 4.33
C ALA A 394 -6.86 -1.14 4.42
N LEU A 395 -8.12 -1.57 4.27
CA LEU A 395 -9.27 -0.67 4.39
C LEU A 395 -9.40 -0.09 5.80
N PHE A 396 -9.10 -0.87 6.83
CA PHE A 396 -9.00 -0.35 8.19
C PHE A 396 -7.85 0.66 8.31
N ALA A 397 -6.65 0.34 7.82
CA ALA A 397 -5.49 1.23 7.87
C ALA A 397 -5.76 2.59 7.20
N LEU A 398 -6.38 2.58 6.02
CA LEU A 398 -6.81 3.76 5.26
C LEU A 398 -7.76 4.67 6.02
N ARG A 399 -8.60 4.11 6.89
CA ARG A 399 -9.54 4.87 7.71
C ARG A 399 -8.94 5.31 9.04
N GLU A 400 -8.17 4.44 9.68
CA GLU A 400 -7.91 4.53 11.11
C GLU A 400 -6.45 4.80 11.50
N LEU A 401 -5.48 4.53 10.62
CA LEU A 401 -4.06 4.55 10.97
C LEU A 401 -3.28 5.71 10.35
N TYR A 402 -3.63 6.16 9.15
CA TYR A 402 -2.78 7.11 8.40
C TYR A 402 -2.98 8.59 8.72
N TYR A 403 -3.87 8.98 9.65
CA TYR A 403 -4.17 10.40 9.86
C TYR A 403 -2.94 11.24 10.28
N GLU A 404 -2.29 10.89 11.39
CA GLU A 404 -1.09 11.60 11.84
C GLU A 404 0.11 11.33 10.93
N HIS A 405 0.20 10.09 10.44
CA HIS A 405 1.22 9.66 9.49
C HIS A 405 1.26 10.59 8.27
N ASP A 406 0.14 10.77 7.57
CA ASP A 406 0.08 11.53 6.32
C ASP A 406 0.36 13.00 6.55
N ARG A 407 -0.06 13.55 7.71
CA ARG A 407 0.29 14.92 8.10
C ARG A 407 1.80 15.10 8.29
N PHE A 408 2.48 14.14 8.93
CA PHE A 408 3.94 14.20 9.09
C PHE A 408 4.67 13.99 7.77
N CYS A 409 4.15 13.14 6.89
CA CYS A 409 4.68 12.97 5.54
C CYS A 409 4.51 14.25 4.70
N GLU A 410 3.37 14.93 4.79
CA GLU A 410 3.12 16.21 4.12
C GLU A 410 4.11 17.28 4.55
N GLU A 411 4.30 17.42 5.87
CA GLU A 411 5.28 18.33 6.46
C GLU A 411 6.70 18.04 5.98
N GLU A 412 7.11 16.77 6.02
CA GLU A 412 8.45 16.35 5.58
C GLU A 412 8.66 16.57 4.08
N GLY A 413 7.69 16.21 3.23
CA GLY A 413 7.77 16.44 1.79
C GLY A 413 7.84 17.93 1.44
N GLN A 414 7.14 18.79 2.19
CA GLN A 414 7.25 20.24 2.03
C GLN A 414 8.66 20.74 2.40
N LEU A 415 9.26 20.23 3.48
CA LEU A 415 10.62 20.56 3.87
C LEU A 415 11.66 20.04 2.86
N MET A 416 11.46 18.85 2.29
CA MET A 416 12.27 18.33 1.19
C MET A 416 12.24 19.28 -0.02
N LEU A 417 11.08 19.85 -0.37
CA LEU A 417 10.98 20.85 -1.43
C LEU A 417 11.70 22.16 -1.10
N GLU A 418 11.67 22.60 0.16
CA GLU A 418 12.44 23.79 0.61
C GLU A 418 13.95 23.52 0.59
N HIS A 419 14.39 22.32 0.95
CA HIS A 419 15.79 21.90 0.82
C HIS A 419 16.27 22.02 -0.64
N LEU A 420 15.47 21.58 -1.61
CA LEU A 420 15.79 21.72 -3.04
C LEU A 420 15.88 23.17 -3.53
N LYS A 421 15.35 24.14 -2.77
CA LYS A 421 15.52 25.59 -3.02
C LYS A 421 16.80 26.15 -2.38
N ASN A 422 17.65 25.30 -1.80
CA ASN A 422 18.83 25.67 -1.02
C ASN A 422 18.50 26.45 0.26
N ASN A 423 17.38 26.12 0.92
CA ASN A 423 17.10 26.63 2.26
C ASN A 423 17.92 25.85 3.29
N GLU A 424 18.95 26.49 3.83
CA GLU A 424 19.90 25.88 4.79
C GLU A 424 19.21 25.39 6.08
N GLU A 425 18.14 26.05 6.53
CA GLU A 425 17.40 25.65 7.74
C GLU A 425 16.56 24.38 7.52
N ALA A 426 16.17 24.07 6.28
CA ALA A 426 15.28 22.96 5.99
C ALA A 426 15.90 21.61 6.37
N GLU A 427 17.21 21.48 6.21
CA GLU A 427 17.93 20.23 6.46
C GLU A 427 18.00 19.88 7.95
N ASP A 428 18.29 20.86 8.81
CA ASP A 428 18.27 20.70 10.27
C ASP A 428 16.86 20.37 10.78
N ILE A 429 15.84 20.98 10.18
CA ILE A 429 14.44 20.71 10.53
C ILE A 429 14.05 19.28 10.10
N LEU A 430 14.46 18.81 8.91
CA LEU A 430 14.23 17.44 8.45
C LEU A 430 14.81 16.44 9.45
N GLU A 431 16.08 16.60 9.83
CA GLU A 431 16.75 15.73 10.81
C GLU A 431 15.98 15.68 12.15
N SER A 432 15.54 16.84 12.65
CA SER A 432 14.77 16.93 13.90
C SER A 432 13.39 16.24 13.85
N LYS A 433 12.85 16.02 12.64
CA LYS A 433 11.51 15.46 12.42
C LYS A 433 11.51 14.02 11.92
N LYS A 434 12.67 13.46 11.61
CA LYS A 434 12.82 12.07 11.18
C LYS A 434 12.18 11.09 12.17
N GLY A 435 11.60 10.02 11.65
CA GLY A 435 10.93 8.95 12.37
C GLY A 435 9.47 9.22 12.73
N ARG A 436 9.02 10.49 12.72
CA ARG A 436 7.71 10.88 13.25
C ARG A 436 6.55 10.17 12.56
N ALA A 437 6.62 9.99 11.24
CA ALA A 437 5.55 9.33 10.48
C ALA A 437 5.44 7.85 10.85
N ILE A 438 6.54 7.09 10.73
CA ILE A 438 6.54 5.66 11.04
C ILE A 438 6.24 5.43 12.52
N ASP A 439 6.78 6.25 13.42
CA ASP A 439 6.54 6.11 14.86
C ASP A 439 5.11 6.48 15.24
N SER A 440 4.42 7.33 14.47
CA SER A 440 2.96 7.53 14.63
C SER A 440 2.17 6.25 14.35
N LEU A 441 2.57 5.46 13.33
CA LEU A 441 1.96 4.16 13.06
C LEU A 441 2.32 3.12 14.14
N LYS A 442 3.61 3.02 14.52
CA LYS A 442 4.06 2.06 15.55
C LYS A 442 3.34 2.27 16.87
N ARG A 443 3.12 3.53 17.27
CA ARG A 443 2.36 3.92 18.47
C ARG A 443 0.88 3.55 18.40
N LEU A 444 0.36 2.96 17.33
CA LEU A 444 -1.00 2.43 17.29
C LEU A 444 -1.05 0.92 17.51
N TYR A 445 0.11 0.24 17.58
CA TYR A 445 0.22 -1.19 17.83
C TYR A 445 0.44 -1.45 19.31
N GLY A 446 -0.29 -2.40 19.89
CA GLY A 446 -0.13 -2.81 21.30
C GLY A 446 1.09 -3.70 21.50
N ARG A 447 2.30 -3.16 21.30
CA ARG A 447 3.58 -3.88 21.43
C ARG A 447 4.66 -3.08 22.15
#